data_AF-T0XY82-F1
#
_entry.id   AF-T0XY82-F1
#
_cell.length_a   1.000
_cell.length_b   1.000
_cell.length_c   1.000
_cell.angle_alpha   90.00
_cell.angle_beta   90.00
_cell.angle_gamma   90.00
#
_symmetry.space_group_name_H-M   'P 1'
#
loop_
_entity.id
_entity.type
_entity.pdbx_description
1 polymer ?
#
loop_
_entity_poly.entity_id
_entity_poly.type
_entity_poly.pdbx_seq_one_letter_code
_entity_poly.pdbx_strand_id
1 'polypeptide(L)'
;TLSATTTGGVGPLAYSYLGLPDGCNSVDSPTVDCLGTPPGTYSATVVITDALGVSVRASTTWVVAPPLRVSIQASPPPYVLGQPVTFTATLAGGTSPYSVAWNGYPGSLNQSGYNAT
;
A
#
# COMPACT_ATOMS: atom_id res chain seq x y z
N THR A 1 -4.05 5.45 -8.81
CA THR A 1 -4.82 6.51 -9.50
C THR A 1 -5.91 6.98 -8.57
N LEU A 2 -6.18 8.29 -8.55
CA LEU A 2 -7.26 8.88 -7.75
C LEU A 2 -8.36 9.35 -8.70
N SER A 3 -9.61 8.99 -8.40
CA SER A 3 -10.75 9.25 -9.27
C SER A 3 -11.81 10.07 -8.54
N ALA A 4 -12.30 11.11 -9.20
CA ALA A 4 -13.43 11.91 -8.75
C ALA A 4 -14.66 11.57 -9.60
N THR A 5 -15.78 11.31 -8.94
CA THR A 5 -17.09 11.13 -9.59
C THR A 5 -17.99 12.30 -9.25
N THR A 6 -18.74 12.78 -10.24
CA THR A 6 -19.64 13.92 -10.11
C THR A 6 -21.03 13.55 -10.61
N THR A 7 -22.05 14.00 -9.90
CA THR A 7 -23.45 13.90 -10.33
C THR A 7 -24.06 15.29 -10.40
N GLY A 8 -24.47 15.72 -11.60
CA GLY A 8 -25.01 17.05 -11.86
C GLY A 8 -23.95 18.10 -12.20
N GLY A 9 -24.35 19.37 -12.14
CA GLY A 9 -23.55 20.52 -12.57
C GLY A 9 -23.75 20.88 -14.05
N VAL A 10 -23.49 22.13 -14.39
CA VAL A 10 -23.52 22.61 -15.78
C VAL A 10 -22.13 22.49 -16.36
N GLY A 11 -21.95 21.66 -17.40
CA GLY A 11 -20.66 21.50 -18.06
C GLY A 11 -20.17 22.78 -18.77
N PRO A 12 -18.86 22.93 -19.02
CA PRO A 12 -17.75 22.07 -18.58
C PRO A 12 -17.46 22.16 -17.07
N LEU A 13 -16.96 21.06 -16.50
CA LEU A 13 -16.51 21.00 -15.11
C LEU A 13 -15.00 21.21 -15.04
N ALA A 14 -14.54 22.00 -14.09
CA ALA A 14 -13.14 22.24 -13.78
C ALA A 14 -12.74 21.55 -12.46
N TYR A 15 -11.63 20.81 -12.46
CA TYR A 15 -11.13 20.01 -11.35
C TYR A 15 -9.84 20.61 -10.79
N SER A 16 -9.75 20.69 -9.46
CA SER A 16 -8.54 21.09 -8.76
C SER A 16 -8.30 20.18 -7.56
N TYR A 17 -7.09 19.64 -7.46
CA TYR A 17 -6.72 18.70 -6.39
C TYR A 17 -5.74 19.36 -5.41
N LEU A 18 -6.00 19.18 -4.13
CA LEU A 18 -5.23 19.73 -3.01
C LEU A 18 -4.80 18.60 -2.07
N GLY A 19 -3.67 18.79 -1.38
CA GLY A 19 -3.14 17.79 -0.45
C GLY A 19 -2.63 16.52 -1.14
N LEU A 20 -2.33 16.61 -2.45
CA LEU A 20 -1.74 15.51 -3.19
C LEU A 20 -0.32 15.22 -2.69
N PRO A 21 0.06 13.94 -2.52
CA PRO A 21 1.41 13.58 -2.15
C PRO A 21 2.39 13.69 -3.32
N ASP A 22 3.67 13.54 -3.02
CA ASP A 22 4.73 13.45 -4.04
C ASP A 22 4.40 12.35 -5.06
N GLY A 23 4.70 12.64 -6.32
CA GLY A 23 4.39 11.76 -7.45
C GLY A 23 2.98 11.96 -8.05
N CYS A 24 2.14 12.78 -7.44
CA CYS A 24 0.85 13.20 -8.00
C CYS A 24 0.90 14.69 -8.40
N ASN A 25 0.31 15.04 -9.53
CA ASN A 25 0.13 16.44 -9.94
C ASN A 25 -1.36 16.76 -10.08
N SER A 26 -1.78 17.94 -9.61
CA SER A 26 -3.14 18.40 -9.85
C SER A 26 -3.34 18.64 -11.35
N VAL A 27 -4.38 18.04 -11.91
CA VAL A 27 -4.78 18.20 -13.31
C VAL A 27 -6.27 18.52 -13.37
N ASP A 28 -6.68 19.26 -14.40
CA ASP A 28 -8.09 19.54 -14.69
C ASP A 28 -8.73 18.33 -15.40
N SER A 29 -8.94 17.26 -14.64
CA SER A 29 -9.41 15.98 -15.11
C SER A 29 -10.09 15.25 -13.96
N PRO A 30 -11.10 14.39 -14.21
CA PRO A 30 -11.71 13.57 -13.17
C PRO A 30 -10.74 12.51 -12.58
N THR A 31 -9.61 12.26 -13.23
CA THR A 31 -8.61 11.28 -12.80
C THR A 31 -7.22 11.88 -12.69
N VAL A 32 -6.53 11.55 -11.60
CA VAL A 32 -5.12 11.90 -11.36
C VAL A 32 -4.28 10.63 -11.27
N ASP A 33 -3.23 10.58 -12.08
CA ASP A 33 -2.21 9.54 -12.00
C ASP A 33 -1.14 9.95 -10.99
N CYS A 34 -0.79 8.99 -10.13
CA CYS A 34 0.19 9.14 -9.07
C CYS A 34 1.25 8.06 -9.25
N LEU A 35 2.48 8.47 -9.57
CA LEU A 35 3.61 7.57 -9.82
C LEU A 35 4.73 7.87 -8.83
N GLY A 36 5.22 6.83 -8.14
CA GLY A 36 6.34 6.96 -7.22
C GLY A 36 5.98 7.57 -5.86
N THR A 37 4.70 7.58 -5.47
CA THR A 37 4.27 8.03 -4.14
C THR A 37 4.89 7.15 -3.04
N PRO A 38 5.61 7.72 -2.07
CA PRO A 38 6.21 6.97 -0.97
C PRO A 38 5.16 6.30 -0.05
N PRO A 39 5.57 5.31 0.76
CA PRO A 39 4.68 4.72 1.76
C PRO A 39 4.24 5.74 2.81
N GLY A 40 2.95 5.73 3.15
CA GLY A 40 2.38 6.68 4.09
C GLY A 40 0.86 6.78 3.98
N THR A 41 0.29 7.65 4.82
CA THR A 41 -1.13 7.98 4.81
C THR A 41 -1.28 9.42 4.33
N TYR A 42 -2.11 9.61 3.30
CA TYR A 42 -2.34 10.89 2.66
C TYR A 42 -3.83 11.23 2.67
N SER A 43 -4.13 12.53 2.65
CA SER A 43 -5.50 13.06 2.55
C SER A 43 -5.56 14.01 1.36
N ALA A 44 -6.30 13.61 0.33
CA ALA A 44 -6.49 14.39 -0.88
C ALA A 44 -7.88 15.01 -0.89
N THR A 45 -7.98 16.26 -1.33
CA THR A 45 -9.25 16.97 -1.53
C THR A 45 -9.38 17.37 -2.98
N VAL A 46 -10.53 17.07 -3.60
CA VAL A 46 -10.89 17.58 -4.93
C VAL A 46 -11.89 18.71 -4.78
N VAL A 47 -11.68 19.78 -5.53
CA VAL A 47 -12.59 20.90 -5.73
C VAL A 47 -13.06 20.85 -7.17
N ILE A 48 -14.37 20.88 -7.37
CA ILE A 48 -14.97 20.80 -8.71
C ILE A 48 -15.86 22.01 -8.89
N THR A 49 -15.63 22.76 -9.96
CA THR A 49 -16.36 23.98 -10.30
C THR A 49 -17.09 23.77 -11.61
N ASP A 50 -18.38 24.09 -11.66
CA ASP A 50 -19.16 24.03 -12.88
C ASP A 50 -19.07 25.34 -13.71
N ALA A 51 -19.66 25.35 -14.90
CA ALA A 51 -19.63 26.51 -15.80
C ALA A 51 -20.38 27.74 -15.27
N LEU A 52 -21.23 27.57 -14.25
CA LEU A 52 -21.91 28.67 -13.56
C LEU A 52 -21.10 29.20 -12.38
N GLY A 53 -19.91 28.65 -12.12
CA GLY A 53 -19.02 29.04 -11.03
C GLY A 53 -19.36 28.38 -9.69
N VAL A 54 -20.32 27.44 -9.66
CA VAL A 54 -20.68 26.72 -8.43
C VAL A 54 -19.61 25.68 -8.14
N SER A 55 -19.07 25.70 -6.93
CA SER A 55 -17.98 24.80 -6.51
C SER A 55 -18.40 23.86 -5.39
N VAL A 56 -17.98 22.60 -5.50
CA VAL A 56 -18.15 21.57 -4.46
C VAL A 56 -16.80 20.97 -4.09
N ARG A 57 -16.72 20.37 -2.90
CA ARG A 57 -15.49 19.74 -2.40
C ARG A 57 -15.77 18.34 -1.86
N ALA A 58 -14.83 17.43 -2.07
CA ALA A 58 -14.82 16.11 -1.47
C ALA A 58 -13.40 15.72 -1.07
N SER A 59 -13.26 14.92 -0.02
CA SER A 59 -11.97 14.45 0.48
C SER A 59 -11.94 12.93 0.63
N THR A 60 -10.77 12.34 0.43
CA THR A 60 -10.54 10.91 0.66
C THR A 60 -9.18 10.68 1.31
N THR A 61 -9.08 9.60 2.07
CA THR A 61 -7.82 9.12 2.64
C THR A 61 -7.26 7.98 1.79
N TRP A 62 -5.96 8.01 1.58
CA TRP A 62 -5.25 7.02 0.77
C TRP A 62 -4.02 6.54 1.53
N VAL A 63 -3.91 5.22 1.70
CA VAL A 63 -2.78 4.56 2.35
C VAL A 63 -1.94 3.85 1.29
N VAL A 64 -0.67 4.22 1.21
CA VAL A 64 0.34 3.54 0.37
C VAL A 64 1.14 2.63 1.28
N ALA A 65 0.98 1.33 1.11
CA ALA A 65 1.72 0.33 1.89
C ALA A 65 3.21 0.33 1.49
N PRO A 66 4.13 0.13 2.44
CA PRO A 66 5.53 -0.07 2.12
C PRO A 66 5.74 -1.36 1.30
N PRO A 67 6.85 -1.47 0.55
CA PRO A 67 7.16 -2.71 -0.16
C PRO A 67 7.22 -3.91 0.78
N LEU A 68 6.66 -5.05 0.36
CA LEU A 68 6.76 -6.30 1.11
C LEU A 68 8.21 -6.77 1.18
N ARG A 69 8.67 -7.13 2.38
CA ARG A 69 10.00 -7.69 2.62
C ARG A 69 9.89 -8.93 3.50
N VAL A 70 10.80 -9.87 3.29
CA VAL A 70 10.94 -11.09 4.10
C VAL A 70 12.39 -11.28 4.51
N SER A 71 12.61 -11.70 5.75
CA SER A 71 13.91 -12.16 6.24
C SER A 71 13.77 -13.54 6.87
N ILE A 72 14.81 -14.37 6.75
CA ILE A 72 14.83 -15.74 7.29
C ILE A 72 16.05 -15.89 8.20
N GLN A 73 15.85 -16.54 9.35
CA GLN A 73 16.92 -16.88 10.28
C GLN A 73 16.81 -18.34 10.72
N ALA A 74 17.97 -18.99 10.95
CA ALA A 74 18.07 -20.33 11.51
C ALA A 74 18.77 -20.31 12.88
N SER A 75 18.22 -21.01 13.87
CA SER A 75 18.73 -21.01 15.26
C SER A 75 18.58 -22.40 15.92
N PRO A 76 19.51 -22.83 16.82
CA PRO A 76 20.73 -22.12 17.25
C PRO A 76 22.00 -22.56 16.48
N PRO A 77 22.97 -21.64 16.25
CA PRO A 77 24.32 -22.01 15.82
C PRO A 77 25.22 -22.41 17.02
N PRO A 78 26.24 -23.29 16.85
CA PRO A 78 26.65 -23.97 15.62
C PRO A 78 25.73 -25.14 15.24
N TYR A 79 25.59 -25.39 13.94
CA TYR A 79 24.71 -26.44 13.43
C TYR A 79 25.43 -27.79 13.39
N VAL A 80 24.90 -28.78 14.11
CA VAL A 80 25.46 -30.12 14.20
C VAL A 80 24.50 -31.13 13.58
N LEU A 81 25.03 -32.09 12.82
CA LEU A 81 24.23 -33.16 12.22
C LEU A 81 23.42 -33.90 13.29
N GLY A 82 22.13 -34.09 13.03
CA GLY A 82 21.21 -34.76 13.95
C GLY A 82 20.60 -33.88 15.04
N GLN A 83 20.99 -32.60 15.14
CA GLN A 83 20.30 -31.64 16.02
C GLN A 83 19.15 -30.93 15.30
N PRO A 84 18.04 -30.62 16.02
CA PRO A 84 16.96 -29.83 15.44
C PRO A 84 17.40 -28.38 15.20
N VAL A 85 16.96 -27.82 14.08
CA VAL A 85 17.16 -26.41 13.72
C VAL A 85 15.79 -25.78 13.49
N THR A 86 15.57 -24.61 14.08
CA THR A 86 14.35 -23.83 13.85
C THR A 86 14.62 -22.76 12.81
N PHE A 87 13.74 -22.66 11.80
CA PHE A 87 13.72 -21.56 10.85
C PHE A 87 12.59 -20.61 11.18
N THR A 88 12.88 -19.31 11.16
CA THR A 88 11.88 -18.25 11.38
C THR A 88 11.88 -17.32 10.19
N ALA A 89 10.70 -17.09 9.62
CA ALA A 89 10.47 -16.05 8.60
C ALA A 89 9.78 -14.85 9.25
N THR A 90 10.34 -13.67 9.01
CA THR A 90 9.77 -12.38 9.46
C THR A 90 9.35 -11.60 8.24
N LEU A 91 8.09 -11.15 8.21
CA LEU A 91 7.53 -10.34 7.14
C LEU A 91 7.40 -8.89 7.63
N ALA A 92 7.68 -7.94 6.74
CA ALA A 92 7.52 -6.52 7.01
C ALA A 92 6.96 -5.79 5.79
N GLY A 93 6.10 -4.82 6.03
CA GLY A 93 5.42 -4.05 4.98
C GLY A 93 4.49 -4.90 4.11
N GLY A 94 4.09 -4.37 2.95
CA GLY A 94 3.04 -4.94 2.12
C GLY A 94 1.65 -4.74 2.70
N THR A 95 0.67 -5.46 2.14
CA THR A 95 -0.72 -5.43 2.57
C THR A 95 -1.17 -6.84 2.90
N SER A 96 -1.76 -7.02 4.08
CA SER A 96 -2.33 -8.30 4.52
C SER A 96 -3.49 -8.76 3.62
N PRO A 97 -3.79 -10.06 3.51
CA PRO A 97 -3.19 -11.18 4.27
C PRO A 97 -1.87 -11.70 3.69
N TYR A 98 -0.99 -12.21 4.55
CA TYR A 98 0.28 -12.83 4.15
C TYR A 98 0.19 -14.36 4.14
N SER A 99 0.94 -14.99 3.24
CA SER A 99 1.14 -16.44 3.22
C SER A 99 2.64 -16.77 3.13
N VAL A 100 3.07 -17.78 3.88
CA VAL A 100 4.46 -18.27 3.87
C VAL A 100 4.42 -19.77 3.58
N ALA A 101 5.18 -20.20 2.58
CA ALA A 101 5.36 -21.60 2.24
C ALA A 101 6.85 -21.97 2.37
N TRP A 102 7.12 -23.09 3.03
CA TRP A 102 8.47 -23.63 3.20
C TRP A 102 8.63 -24.85 2.29
N ASN A 103 9.59 -24.81 1.37
CA ASN A 103 9.90 -25.91 0.45
C ASN A 103 11.33 -26.43 0.71
N GLY A 104 11.56 -27.74 0.55
CA GLY A 104 12.92 -28.31 0.45
C GLY A 104 13.52 -29.01 1.68
N TYR A 105 12.72 -29.58 2.60
CA TYR A 105 13.25 -30.22 3.82
C TYR A 105 12.88 -31.72 3.94
N PRO A 106 13.87 -32.63 4.18
CA PRO A 106 13.64 -34.08 4.26
C PRO A 106 13.21 -34.62 5.65
N GLY A 107 12.75 -33.77 6.58
CA GLY A 107 12.37 -34.19 7.93
C GLY A 107 11.33 -33.29 8.60
N SER A 108 10.55 -33.87 9.53
CA SER A 108 9.46 -33.22 10.26
C SER A 108 9.97 -32.08 11.15
N LEU A 109 9.63 -30.84 10.81
CA LEU A 109 9.82 -29.68 11.68
C LEU A 109 8.51 -29.36 12.42
N ASN A 110 8.62 -29.15 13.73
CA ASN A 110 7.62 -28.39 14.47
C ASN A 110 7.64 -26.96 13.91
N GLN A 111 6.63 -26.63 13.10
CA GLN A 111 6.46 -25.29 12.55
C GLN A 111 6.21 -24.31 13.69
N SER A 112 7.01 -23.25 13.77
CA SER A 112 6.71 -22.15 14.68
C SER A 112 6.87 -20.81 13.98
N GLY A 113 5.69 -20.26 13.62
CA GLY A 113 5.39 -18.83 13.59
C GLY A 113 5.92 -18.05 12.39
N TYR A 114 5.01 -17.33 11.73
CA TYR A 114 5.37 -16.07 11.09
C TYR A 114 5.01 -14.94 12.08
N ASN A 115 5.96 -14.04 12.31
CA ASN A 115 5.67 -12.77 12.99
C ASN A 115 5.54 -11.71 11.89
N ALA A 116 4.31 -11.25 11.68
CA ALA A 116 4.05 -10.04 10.90
C ALA A 116 4.15 -8.86 11.86
N THR A 117 5.09 -7.95 11.57
CA THR A 117 5.26 -6.68 12.28
C THR A 117 4.99 -5.51 11.35
#